data_AF-W1Y7F4-F1
#
_entry.id   AF-W1Y7F4-F1
#
_cell.length_a   1.000
_cell.length_b   1.000
_cell.length_c   1.000
_cell.angle_alpha   90.00
_cell.angle_beta   90.00
_cell.angle_gamma   90.00
#
_symmetry.space_group_name_H-M   'P 1'
#
loop_
_entity.id
_entity.type
_entity.pdbx_description
1 polymer ?
#
loop_
_entity_poly.entity_id
_entity_poly.type
_entity_poly.pdbx_seq_one_letter_code
_entity_poly.pdbx_strand_id
1 'polypeptide(L)'
;MLKISLFMSCALLFVSCMFFLLKDKASILITGYYFISKNERELYDEFKLSKDYGIIMLKLALILLVGAIGYVLISKLVLWISIVIWIVYFVKFTVTFRFDKYKINTNN
;
A
#
# COMPACT_ATOMS: atom_id res chain seq x y z
N MET A 1 -18.69 -4.45 -11.77
CA MET A 1 -17.24 -4.69 -11.68
C MET A 1 -16.43 -3.43 -11.95
N LEU A 2 -16.49 -2.81 -13.14
CA LEU A 2 -15.70 -1.60 -13.43
C LEU A 2 -15.84 -0.48 -12.38
N LYS A 3 -17.08 -0.11 -12.00
CA LYS A 3 -17.33 0.93 -10.97
C LYS A 3 -16.67 0.59 -9.63
N ILE A 4 -16.71 -0.67 -9.23
CA ILE A 4 -16.10 -1.16 -7.98
C ILE A 4 -14.57 -1.08 -8.07
N SER A 5 -13.99 -1.51 -9.19
CA SER A 5 -12.54 -1.43 -9.43
C SER A 5 -12.03 0.01 -9.45
N LEU A 6 -12.78 0.94 -10.05
CA LEU A 6 -12.45 2.37 -10.05
C LEU A 6 -12.56 2.97 -8.65
N PHE A 7 -13.66 2.69 -7.93
CA PHE A 7 -13.82 3.14 -6.55
C PHE A 7 -12.68 2.64 -5.66
N MET A 8 -12.34 1.36 -5.76
CA MET A 8 -11.25 0.74 -4.99
C MET A 8 -9.88 1.33 -5.36
N SER A 9 -9.61 1.56 -6.66
CA SER A 9 -8.38 2.20 -7.11
C SER A 9 -8.26 3.64 -6.57
N CYS A 10 -9.33 4.44 -6.63
CA CYS A 10 -9.36 5.77 -6.04
C CYS A 10 -9.15 5.74 -4.52
N ALA A 11 -9.78 4.80 -3.81
CA ALA A 11 -9.59 4.66 -2.37
C ALA A 11 -8.13 4.33 -2.01
N LEU A 12 -7.50 3.40 -2.74
CA LEU A 12 -6.08 3.06 -2.53
C LEU A 12 -5.13 4.21 -2.90
N LEU A 13 -5.43 4.96 -3.96
CA LEU A 13 -4.69 6.18 -4.31
C LEU A 13 -4.82 7.24 -3.19
N PHE A 14 -6.02 7.42 -2.64
CA PHE A 14 -6.26 8.35 -1.56
C PHE A 14 -5.45 7.97 -0.31
N VAL A 15 -5.50 6.69 0.08
CA VAL A 15 -4.68 6.16 1.19
C VAL A 15 -3.20 6.39 0.91
N SER A 16 -2.72 6.02 -0.28
CA SER A 16 -1.32 6.25 -0.68
C SER A 16 -0.92 7.73 -0.55
N CYS A 17 -1.77 8.65 -0.99
CA CYS A 17 -1.55 10.09 -0.88
C CYS A 17 -1.46 10.53 0.59
N MET A 18 -2.31 10.01 1.47
CA MET A 18 -2.22 10.29 2.91
C MET A 18 -0.86 9.88 3.48
N PHE A 19 -0.31 8.72 3.08
CA PHE A 19 1.02 8.28 3.50
C PHE A 19 2.13 9.24 3.03
N PHE A 20 2.04 9.79 1.82
CA PHE A 20 3.00 10.78 1.32
C PHE A 20 2.87 12.15 1.99
N LEU A 21 1.66 12.59 2.32
CA LEU A 21 1.40 13.89 2.95
C LEU A 21 1.73 13.89 4.44
N LEU A 22 1.34 12.84 5.16
CA LEU A 22 1.53 12.72 6.61
C LEU A 22 2.92 12.21 6.99
N LYS A 23 3.69 11.67 6.03
CA LYS A 23 5.08 11.20 6.21
C LYS A 23 5.20 10.30 7.44
N ASP A 24 6.04 10.65 8.40
CA ASP A 24 6.27 9.93 9.66
C ASP A 24 4.98 9.60 10.41
N LYS A 25 4.04 10.54 10.51
CA LYS A 25 2.78 10.34 11.26
C LYS A 25 1.86 9.29 10.65
N ALA A 26 2.00 9.01 9.37
CA ALA A 26 1.18 8.00 8.69
C ALA A 26 1.57 6.57 9.07
N SER A 27 2.75 6.34 9.65
CA SER A 27 3.18 5.03 10.14
C SER A 27 2.16 4.40 11.11
N ILE A 28 1.46 5.25 11.89
CA ILE A 28 0.44 4.85 12.86
C ILE A 28 -0.76 4.16 12.21
N LEU A 29 -1.06 4.45 10.93
CA LEU A 29 -2.15 3.79 10.19
C LEU A 29 -1.79 2.36 9.74
N ILE A 30 -0.53 1.94 9.89
CA ILE A 30 -0.10 0.59 9.52
C ILE A 30 -0.59 -0.38 10.60
N THR A 31 -1.44 -1.31 10.17
CA THR A 31 -1.94 -2.40 11.02
C THR A 31 -0.77 -3.20 11.60
N GLY A 32 -0.78 -3.42 12.91
CA GLY A 32 0.34 -4.02 13.66
C GLY A 32 1.24 -2.96 14.30
N TYR A 33 1.70 -1.96 13.54
CA TYR A 33 2.49 -0.85 14.08
C TYR A 33 1.70 0.00 15.07
N TYR A 34 0.39 0.15 14.84
CA TYR A 34 -0.53 0.81 15.76
C TYR A 34 -0.49 0.27 17.20
N PHE A 35 -0.21 -1.02 17.40
CA PHE A 35 -0.20 -1.64 18.74
C PHE A 35 1.11 -1.46 19.51
N ILE A 36 2.17 -0.99 18.84
CA ILE A 36 3.48 -0.78 19.45
C ILE A 36 3.44 0.47 20.34
N SER A 37 4.11 0.41 21.49
CA SER A 37 4.19 1.53 22.43
C SER A 37 4.97 2.72 21.85
N LYS A 38 4.69 3.96 22.29
CA LYS A 38 5.37 5.15 21.75
C LYS A 38 6.90 5.07 21.89
N ASN A 39 7.40 4.55 23.01
CA ASN A 39 8.82 4.41 23.27
C ASN A 39 9.50 3.43 22.31
N GLU A 40 8.80 2.35 21.92
CA GLU A 40 9.33 1.40 20.95
C GLU A 40 9.29 1.95 19.52
N ARG A 41 8.34 2.82 19.19
CA ARG A 41 8.24 3.48 17.87
C ARG A 41 9.45 4.35 17.54
N GLU A 42 10.06 4.97 18.56
CA GLU A 42 11.29 5.77 18.40
C GLU A 42 12.48 4.95 17.88
N LEU A 43 12.43 3.62 18.01
CA LEU A 43 13.43 2.71 17.46
C LEU A 43 13.24 2.40 15.97
N TYR A 44 12.26 3.01 15.29
CA TYR A 44 11.95 2.75 13.88
C TYR A 44 12.08 4.01 13.03
N ASP A 45 12.53 3.82 11.79
CA ASP A 45 12.52 4.87 10.77
C ASP A 45 11.09 5.02 10.21
N GLU A 46 10.26 5.77 10.93
CA GLU A 46 8.84 6.00 10.59
C GLU A 46 8.68 6.67 9.22
N PHE A 47 9.62 7.54 8.84
CA PHE A 47 9.58 8.24 7.56
C PHE A 47 9.74 7.25 6.40
N LYS A 48 10.74 6.37 6.48
CA LYS A 48 10.99 5.37 5.44
C LYS A 48 9.91 4.28 5.43
N LEU A 49 9.44 3.86 6.61
CA LEU A 49 8.34 2.90 6.75
C LEU A 49 7.07 3.41 6.07
N SER A 50 6.66 4.63 6.38
CA SER A 50 5.46 5.26 5.81
C SER A 50 5.57 5.46 4.30
N LYS A 51 6.72 5.94 3.82
CA LYS A 51 6.97 6.14 2.38
C LYS A 51 6.89 4.84 1.59
N ASP A 52 7.53 3.77 2.08
CA ASP A 52 7.49 2.47 1.40
C ASP A 52 6.09 1.87 1.40
N TYR A 53 5.36 1.97 2.52
CA TYR A 53 3.97 1.54 2.60
C TYR A 53 3.07 2.30 1.61
N GLY A 54 3.22 3.62 1.54
CA GLY A 54 2.53 4.48 0.58
C GLY A 54 2.82 4.10 -0.87
N ILE A 55 4.07 3.79 -1.21
CA ILE A 55 4.47 3.31 -2.55
C ILE A 55 3.83 1.97 -2.89
N ILE A 56 3.74 1.05 -1.92
CA ILE A 56 3.11 -0.25 -2.16
C ILE A 56 1.61 -0.09 -2.42
N MET A 57 0.93 0.74 -1.63
CA MET A 57 -0.48 1.09 -1.86
C MET A 57 -0.68 1.76 -3.22
N LEU A 58 0.24 2.64 -3.63
CA LEU A 58 0.22 3.26 -4.95
C LEU A 58 0.28 2.22 -6.08
N LYS A 59 1.19 1.23 -5.96
CA LYS A 59 1.34 0.15 -6.95
C LYS A 59 0.07 -0.68 -7.06
N LEU A 60 -0.53 -1.05 -5.92
CA LEU A 60 -1.79 -1.78 -5.89
C LEU A 60 -2.92 -0.98 -6.56
N ALA A 61 -2.98 0.34 -6.29
CA ALA A 61 -3.97 1.22 -6.90
C ALA A 61 -3.80 1.32 -8.43
N LEU A 62 -2.54 1.44 -8.90
CA LEU A 62 -2.19 1.54 -10.31
C LEU A 62 -2.53 0.26 -11.09
N ILE A 63 -2.30 -0.92 -10.51
CA ILE A 63 -2.67 -2.20 -11.14
C ILE A 63 -4.16 -2.22 -11.48
N LEU A 64 -5.01 -1.83 -10.52
CA LEU A 64 -6.46 -1.75 -10.73
C LEU A 64 -6.86 -0.64 -11.69
N LEU A 65 -6.17 0.51 -11.65
CA LEU A 65 -6.43 1.64 -12.56
C LEU A 65 -6.15 1.25 -14.01
N VAL A 66 -4.99 0.65 -14.27
CA VAL A 66 -4.61 0.15 -15.61
C VAL A 66 -5.59 -0.94 -16.06
N GLY A 67 -6.01 -1.83 -15.16
CA GLY A 67 -7.03 -2.83 -15.43
C GLY A 67 -8.39 -2.21 -15.82
N ALA A 68 -8.80 -1.15 -15.13
CA ALA A 68 -10.04 -0.43 -15.42
C ALA A 68 -9.97 0.34 -16.75
N ILE A 69 -8.84 0.94 -17.08
CA ILE A 69 -8.63 1.59 -18.39
C ILE A 69 -8.64 0.53 -19.51
N GLY A 70 -7.92 -0.59 -19.31
CA GLY A 70 -7.91 -1.71 -20.25
C GLY A 70 -9.27 -2.35 -20.47
N TYR A 71 -10.14 -2.36 -19.45
CA TYR A 71 -11.54 -2.77 -19.59
C TYR A 71 -12.31 -1.90 -20.59
N VAL A 72 -12.11 -0.58 -20.54
CA VAL A 72 -12.83 0.38 -21.40
C VAL A 72 -12.31 0.35 -22.84
N LEU A 73 -11.00 0.17 -23.02
CA LEU A 73 -10.35 0.25 -24.33
C LEU A 73 -10.32 -1.08 -25.10
N ILE A 74 -10.21 -2.22 -24.41
CA ILE A 74 -9.93 -3.52 -25.03
C ILE A 74 -11.09 -4.49 -24.80
N SER A 75 -11.23 -5.00 -23.58
CA SER A 75 -12.27 -5.99 -23.25
C SER A 75 -12.40 -6.24 -21.75
N LYS A 76 -13.52 -6.87 -21.38
CA LYS A 76 -13.79 -7.31 -20.01
C LYS A 76 -12.76 -8.30 -19.44
N LEU A 77 -12.06 -9.06 -20.29
CA LEU A 77 -11.05 -10.03 -19.86
C LEU A 77 -9.82 -9.36 -19.23
N VAL A 78 -9.45 -8.17 -19.70
CA VAL A 78 -8.28 -7.43 -19.18
C VAL A 78 -8.46 -7.08 -17.70
N LEU A 79 -9.69 -6.74 -17.30
CA LEU A 79 -10.00 -6.44 -15.90
C LEU A 79 -9.81 -7.67 -15.00
N TRP A 80 -10.24 -8.85 -15.47
CA TRP A 80 -10.07 -10.09 -14.72
C TRP A 80 -8.60 -10.43 -14.51
N ILE A 81 -7.79 -10.29 -15.56
CA ILE A 81 -6.33 -10.50 -15.48
C ILE A 81 -5.71 -9.53 -14.48
N SER A 82 -6.07 -8.25 -14.54
CA SER A 82 -5.60 -7.23 -13.58
C SER A 82 -6.01 -7.55 -12.14
N ILE A 83 -7.24 -8.01 -11.90
CA ILE A 83 -7.70 -8.43 -10.56
C ILE A 83 -6.86 -9.61 -10.04
N VAL A 84 -6.56 -10.60 -10.88
CA VAL A 84 -5.71 -11.74 -10.48
C VAL A 84 -4.31 -11.26 -10.10
N ILE A 85 -3.70 -10.39 -10.91
CA ILE A 85 -2.39 -9.80 -10.63
C ILE A 85 -2.43 -9.00 -9.32
N TRP A 86 -3.49 -8.21 -9.12
CA TRP A 86 -3.69 -7.42 -7.92
C TRP A 86 -3.76 -8.30 -6.67
N ILE A 87 -4.53 -9.39 -6.71
CA ILE A 87 -4.64 -10.36 -5.60
C ILE A 87 -3.28 -10.97 -5.27
N VAL A 88 -2.52 -11.41 -6.28
CA VAL A 88 -1.19 -12.00 -6.08
C VAL A 88 -0.24 -11.00 -5.41
N TYR A 89 -0.22 -9.75 -5.88
CA TYR A 89 0.60 -8.70 -5.26
C TYR A 89 0.15 -8.35 -3.85
N PHE A 90 -1.17 -8.31 -3.61
CA PHE A 90 -1.74 -8.03 -2.30
C PHE A 90 -1.36 -9.12 -1.29
N VAL A 91 -1.51 -10.40 -1.64
CA VAL A 91 -1.11 -11.53 -0.78
C VAL A 91 0.41 -11.53 -0.55
N LYS A 92 1.21 -11.29 -1.59
CA LYS A 92 2.66 -11.19 -1.43
C LYS A 92 3.03 -10.08 -0.45
N PHE A 93 2.37 -8.94 -0.55
CA PHE A 93 2.56 -7.82 0.35
C PHE A 93 2.17 -8.18 1.79
N THR A 94 0.99 -8.74 2.03
CA THR A 94 0.55 -9.08 3.40
C THR A 94 1.45 -10.11 4.08
N VAL A 95 2.01 -11.05 3.33
CA VAL A 95 2.92 -12.08 3.88
C VAL A 95 4.36 -11.57 4.06
N THR A 96 4.84 -10.72 3.14
CA THR A 96 6.25 -10.30 3.13
C THR A 96 6.50 -9.03 3.92
N PHE A 97 5.48 -8.18 4.07
CA PHE A 97 5.63 -6.91 4.74
C PHE A 97 5.85 -7.11 6.24
N ARG A 98 7.05 -6.75 6.70
CA ARG A 98 7.40 -6.71 8.13
C ARG A 98 7.99 -5.35 8.46
N PHE A 99 7.31 -4.61 9.34
CA PHE A 99 7.78 -3.29 9.79
C PHE A 99 9.11 -3.39 10.57
N ASP A 100 9.44 -4.56 11.14
CA ASP A 100 10.72 -4.85 11.81
C ASP A 100 11.96 -4.53 10.96
N LYS A 101 11.83 -4.60 9.63
CA LYS A 101 12.91 -4.24 8.70
C LYS A 101 13.34 -2.77 8.81
N TYR A 102 12.48 -1.91 9.35
CA TYR A 102 12.70 -0.47 9.47
C TYR A 102 13.23 -0.05 10.85
N LYS A 103 13.61 -1.02 11.70
CA LYS A 103 14.23 -0.72 12.98
C LYS A 103 15.58 -0.03 12.76
N ILE A 104 15.76 1.13 13.39
CA ILE A 104 17.01 1.87 13.40
C ILE A 104 17.97 1.06 14.28
N ASN A 105 19.02 0.52 13.67
CA ASN A 105 20.02 -0.24 14.42
C ASN A 105 20.87 0.76 15.21
N THR A 106 20.65 0.88 16.51
CA THR A 106 21.42 1.72 17.44
C THR A 106 22.80 1.11 17.75
N ASN A 107 23.50 0.62 16.72
CA ASN A 107 24.91 0.27 16.82
C ASN A 107 25.72 1.44 16.25
N ASN A 108 25.91 2.46 17.07
CA ASN A 108 26.97 3.46 16.92
C ASN A 108 27.63 3.64 18.28
#